data_AF-A0A351GNE9-F1
#
_entry.id   AF-A0A351GNE9-F1
#
_cell.length_a   1.000
_cell.length_b   1.000
_cell.length_c   1.000
_cell.angle_alpha   90.00
_cell.angle_beta   90.00
_cell.angle_gamma   90.00
#
_symmetry.space_group_name_H-M   'P 1'
#
loop_
_entity.id
_entity.type
_entity.pdbx_description
1 polymer ?
#
loop_
_entity_poly.entity_id
_entity_poly.type
_entity_poly.pdbx_seq_one_letter_code
_entity_poly.pdbx_strand_id
1 'polypeptide(L)' 'MQIPFDNTYANLPTHFHHMQGAEPVSNPALIVWNSDLARELGIVAEDKTEIAGVFSGNQTANGSAPLAQAYS' A
#
# COMPACT_ATOMS: atom_id res chain seq x y z
N MET A 1 5.53 -5.77 -8.80
CA MET A 1 5.90 -5.35 -7.44
C MET A 1 5.54 -6.45 -6.47
N GLN A 2 6.42 -6.77 -5.54
CA GLN A 2 6.20 -7.72 -4.47
C GLN A 2 6.45 -7.03 -3.12
N ILE A 3 5.49 -7.16 -2.20
CA ILE A 3 5.59 -6.66 -0.82
C ILE A 3 5.23 -7.83 0.11
N PRO A 4 6.04 -8.15 1.13
CA PRO A 4 5.79 -9.25 2.05
C PRO A 4 4.75 -8.86 3.13
N PHE A 5 3.49 -8.71 2.75
CA PHE A 5 2.42 -8.33 3.69
C PHE A 5 2.13 -9.40 4.74
N ASP A 6 1.91 -8.95 5.97
CA ASP A 6 1.24 -9.68 7.04
C ASP A 6 0.19 -8.76 7.69
N ASN A 7 -1.07 -8.91 7.29
CA ASN A 7 -2.16 -7.98 7.65
C ASN A 7 -2.78 -8.30 9.03
N THR A 8 -1.95 -8.52 10.05
CA THR A 8 -2.43 -8.94 11.39
C THR A 8 -3.49 -8.02 11.99
N TYR A 9 -3.44 -6.70 11.72
CA TYR A 9 -4.43 -5.74 12.21
C TYR A 9 -5.83 -5.95 11.61
N ALA A 10 -5.93 -6.42 10.36
CA ALA A 10 -7.20 -6.71 9.71
C ALA A 10 -7.94 -7.90 10.36
N ASN A 11 -7.25 -8.71 11.17
CA ASN A 11 -7.85 -9.80 11.92
C ASN A 11 -8.50 -9.37 13.24
N LEU A 12 -8.32 -8.11 13.65
CA LEU A 12 -8.98 -7.56 14.84
C LEU A 12 -10.49 -7.44 14.61
N PRO A 13 -11.30 -7.37 15.68
CA PRO A 13 -12.73 -7.09 15.55
C PRO A 13 -13.03 -5.83 14.72
N THR A 14 -14.13 -5.86 13.97
CA THR A 14 -14.52 -4.80 13.01
C THR A 14 -14.83 -3.44 13.64
N HIS A 15 -14.86 -3.31 14.96
CA HIS A 15 -14.99 -1.99 15.61
C HIS A 15 -13.66 -1.24 15.71
N PHE A 16 -12.53 -1.90 15.45
CA PHE A 16 -11.20 -1.26 15.40
C PHE A 16 -10.88 -0.66 14.03
N HIS A 17 -11.56 -1.09 12.97
CA HIS A 17 -11.27 -0.63 11.62
C HIS A 17 -12.45 -0.81 10.66
N HIS A 18 -12.41 -0.07 9.56
CA HIS A 18 -13.25 -0.31 8.39
C HIS A 18 -12.39 -0.66 7.19
N MET A 19 -12.79 -1.68 6.42
CA MET A 19 -12.16 -1.98 5.14
C MET A 19 -12.43 -0.84 4.17
N GLN A 20 -11.38 -0.23 3.65
CA GLN A 20 -11.47 0.98 2.83
C GLN A 20 -10.34 0.99 1.80
N GLY A 21 -10.71 0.95 0.52
CA GLY A 21 -9.77 1.17 -0.58
C GLY A 21 -9.37 2.63 -0.73
N ALA A 22 -8.27 2.87 -1.43
CA ALA A 22 -7.85 4.20 -1.82
C ALA A 22 -8.74 4.73 -2.95
N GLU A 23 -8.99 6.04 -2.96
CA GLU A 23 -9.60 6.73 -4.09
C GLU A 23 -8.50 7.05 -5.13
N PRO A 24 -8.67 6.69 -6.41
CA PRO A 24 -7.62 6.89 -7.42
C PRO A 24 -7.43 8.38 -7.77
N VAL A 25 -6.22 8.71 -8.23
CA VAL A 25 -5.86 10.06 -8.69
C VAL A 25 -5.64 10.11 -10.20
N SER A 26 -5.77 11.31 -10.77
CA SER A 26 -5.43 11.55 -12.17
C SER A 26 -3.91 11.70 -12.35
N ASN A 27 -3.37 11.06 -13.39
CA ASN A 27 -1.97 11.15 -13.82
C ASN A 27 -0.92 10.83 -12.72
N PRO A 28 -0.91 9.60 -12.18
CA PRO A 28 0.06 9.20 -11.16
C PRO A 28 1.49 9.16 -11.73
N ALA A 29 2.45 9.71 -10.99
CA ALA A 29 3.86 9.72 -11.37
C ALA A 29 4.77 9.61 -10.14
N LEU A 30 5.87 8.86 -10.29
CA LEU A 30 6.88 8.71 -9.25
C LEU A 30 7.82 9.91 -9.22
N ILE A 31 7.81 10.67 -8.12
CA ILE A 31 8.68 11.85 -7.92
C ILE A 31 10.05 11.43 -7.37
N VAL A 32 10.05 10.64 -6.30
CA VAL A 32 11.26 10.14 -5.63
C VAL A 32 10.99 8.75 -5.05
N TRP A 33 12.02 7.91 -5.01
CA TRP A 33 11.95 6.56 -4.46
C TRP A 33 13.11 6.33 -3.48
N ASN A 34 12.80 5.78 -2.31
CA ASN A 34 13.82 5.42 -1.33
C ASN A 34 14.21 3.94 -1.51
N SER A 35 15.22 3.70 -2.34
CA SER A 35 15.72 2.36 -2.65
C SER A 35 16.29 1.61 -1.44
N ASP A 36 16.89 2.32 -0.48
CA ASP A 36 17.49 1.69 0.69
C ASP A 36 16.44 1.20 1.66
N LEU A 37 15.41 2.01 1.93
CA LEU A 37 14.27 1.59 2.75
C LEU A 37 13.47 0.46 2.08
N ALA A 38 13.27 0.52 0.76
CA ALA A 38 12.61 -0.56 0.03
C ALA A 38 13.33 -1.90 0.21
N ARG A 39 14.68 -1.89 0.19
CA ARG A 39 15.50 -3.07 0.45
C ARG A 39 15.35 -3.58 1.88
N GLU A 40 15.35 -2.68 2.86
CA GLU A 40 15.16 -3.02 4.28
C GLU A 40 13.79 -3.66 4.55
N LEU A 41 12.74 -3.16 3.90
CA LEU A 41 11.37 -3.68 4.00
C LEU A 41 11.12 -4.93 3.14
N GLY A 42 12.10 -5.39 2.35
CA GLY A 42 11.94 -6.53 1.43
C GLY A 42 11.01 -6.27 0.25
N ILE A 43 10.83 -5.00 -0.14
CA ILE A 43 9.99 -4.60 -1.28
C ILE A 43 10.79 -4.75 -2.58
N VAL A 44 10.25 -5.53 -3.51
CA VAL A 44 10.80 -5.69 -4.86
C VAL A 44 9.92 -4.93 -5.84
N ALA A 45 10.41 -3.80 -6.35
CA ALA A 45 9.71 -2.98 -7.32
C ALA A 45 10.71 -2.33 -8.29
N GLU A 46 10.52 -2.56 -9.59
CA GLU A 46 11.43 -2.06 -10.64
C GLU A 46 10.72 -1.10 -11.61
N ASP A 47 9.43 -1.31 -11.87
CA ASP A 47 8.64 -0.47 -12.77
C ASP A 47 8.11 0.78 -12.05
N LYS A 48 8.56 1.96 -12.49
CA LYS A 48 8.12 3.25 -11.95
C LYS A 48 6.62 3.50 -12.13
N THR A 49 6.02 2.96 -13.19
CA THR A 49 4.58 3.10 -13.47
C THR A 49 3.77 2.29 -12.47
N GLU A 50 4.22 1.06 -12.19
CA GLU A 50 3.62 0.20 -11.17
C GLU A 50 3.80 0.80 -9.76
N ILE A 51 5.00 1.33 -9.45
CA ILE A 51 5.23 2.05 -8.19
C ILE A 51 4.27 3.23 -8.08
N ALA A 52 4.18 4.08 -9.10
CA ALA A 52 3.27 5.21 -9.09
C ALA A 52 1.82 4.76 -8.90
N GLY A 53 1.38 3.71 -9.61
CA GLY A 53 0.01 3.19 -9.52
C GLY A 53 -0.34 2.67 -8.13
N VAL A 54 0.54 1.90 -7.50
CA VAL A 54 0.31 1.36 -6.15
C VAL A 54 0.33 2.45 -5.10
N PHE A 55 1.36 3.30 -5.09
CA PHE A 55 1.55 4.31 -4.05
C PHE A 55 0.65 5.55 -4.23
N SER A 56 0.00 5.71 -5.38
CA SER A 56 -1.03 6.74 -5.59
C SER A 56 -2.46 6.26 -5.33
N GLY A 57 -2.66 4.99 -4.96
CA GLY A 57 -3.99 4.41 -4.77
C GLY A 57 -4.73 4.01 -6.05
N ASN A 58 -4.07 4.05 -7.21
CA ASN A 58 -4.67 3.63 -8.48
C ASN A 58 -4.64 2.10 -8.68
N GLN A 59 -3.79 1.39 -7.94
CA GLN A 59 -3.68 -0.06 -7.94
C GLN A 59 -3.55 -0.56 -6.49
N THR A 60 -4.29 -1.61 -6.15
CA THR A 60 -4.11 -2.28 -4.85
C THR A 60 -2.93 -3.24 -4.94
N ALA A 61 -1.96 -3.13 -4.03
CA ALA A 61 -0.83 -4.04 -3.98
C ALA A 61 -1.30 -5.48 -3.67
N ASN A 62 -0.75 -6.46 -4.37
CA ASN A 62 -1.07 -7.86 -4.13
C ASN A 62 -0.79 -8.25 -2.66
N GLY A 63 -1.72 -8.95 -2.03
CA GLY A 63 -1.63 -9.37 -0.62
C GLY A 63 -1.94 -8.29 0.41
N SER A 64 -2.24 -7.04 0.01
CA SER A 64 -2.64 -5.99 0.96
C SER A 64 -4.12 -6.11 1.37
N ALA A 65 -4.45 -5.65 2.57
CA ALA A 65 -5.82 -5.50 3.07
C ALA A 65 -6.08 -4.05 3.53
N PRO A 66 -6.40 -3.12 2.60
CA PRO A 66 -6.56 -1.70 2.92
C PRO A 66 -7.68 -1.43 3.93
N LEU A 67 -7.38 -0.65 4.97
CA LEU A 67 -8.30 -0.31 6.04
C LEU A 67 -8.07 1.10 6.60
N ALA A 68 -9.11 1.66 7.22
CA ALA A 68 -9.06 2.85 8.04
C ALA A 68 -9.27 2.47 9.51
N GLN A 69 -8.36 2.86 10.39
CA GLN A 69 -8.44 2.56 11.83
C GLN A 69 -9.35 3.55 12.57
N ALA A 70 -10.13 3.04 13.52
CA ALA A 70 -10.91 3.88 14.43
C ALA A 70 -10.08 4.24 15.68
N TYR A 71 -10.02 5.52 16.03
CA TYR A 71 -9.30 6.03 17.20
C TYR A 71 -9.97 7.29 17.77
N SER A 72 -9.66 7.66 19.02
CA SER A 72 -10.18 8.83 19.75
C SER A 72 -9.11 9.52 20.57
#